data_AF-A0A974HHL5-F1
#
_entry.id   AF-A0A974HHL5-F1
#
_cell.length_a   1.000
_cell.length_b   1.000
_cell.length_c   1.000
_cell.angle_alpha   90.00
_cell.angle_beta   90.00
_cell.angle_gamma   90.00
#
_symmetry.space_group_name_H-M   'P 1'
#
loop_
_entity.id
_entity.type
_entity.pdbx_description
1 polymer ?
#
loop_
_entity_poly.entity_id
_entity_poly.type
_entity_poly.pdbx_seq_one_letter_code
_entity_poly.pdbx_strand_id
1 'polypeptide(L)' 'LLRELKHTNVIALQKVFLSHSDRKVWLLFDYAEHDLW' A
#
# COMPACT_ATOMS: atom_id res chain seq x y z
N LEU A 1 3.12 -7.17 8.23
CA LEU A 1 2.93 -8.14 7.13
C LEU A 1 3.32 -7.54 5.78
N LEU A 2 2.62 -6.54 5.23
CA LEU A 2 3.00 -5.92 3.94
C LEU A 2 4.40 -5.30 3.88
N ARG A 3 4.97 -4.91 5.03
CA ARG A 3 6.33 -4.33 5.11
C ARG A 3 7.45 -5.30 4.71
N GLU A 4 7.22 -6.61 4.82
CA GLU A 4 8.28 -7.63 4.63
C GLU A 4 8.00 -8.55 3.44
N LEU A 5 6.80 -8.50 2.87
CA LEU A 5 6.44 -9.27 1.69
C LEU A 5 7.08 -8.66 0.44
N LYS A 6 7.89 -9.45 -0.26
CA LYS A 6 8.49 -9.09 -1.56
C LYS A 6 8.27 -10.24 -2.54
N HIS A 7 7.23 -10.12 -3.36
CA HIS A 7 6.90 -11.10 -4.38
C HIS A 7 6.20 -10.40 -5.55
N THR A 8 6.53 -10.76 -6.79
CA THR A 8 6.02 -10.08 -8.00
C THR A 8 4.49 -10.08 -8.11
N ASN A 9 3.84 -11.13 -7.61
CA ASN A 9 2.37 -11.27 -7.65
C ASN A 9 1.68 -10.76 -6.37
N VAL A 10 2.38 -10.00 -5.52
CA VAL A 10 1.82 -9.41 -4.29
C VAL A 10 2.01 -7.91 -4.35
N ILE A 11 0.95 -7.14 -4.10
CA ILE A 11 1.02 -5.69 -4.12
C ILE A 11 2.03 -5.18 -3.08
N ALA A 12 2.99 -4.37 -3.53
CA ALA A 12 4.08 -3.87 -2.70
C ALA A 12 3.68 -2.57 -2.01
N LEU A 13 3.79 -2.53 -0.68
CA LEU A 13 3.62 -1.30 0.08
C LEU A 13 4.83 -0.39 -0.12
N GLN A 14 4.66 0.72 -0.84
CA GLN A 14 5.72 1.68 -1.15
C GLN A 14 6.01 2.58 0.05
N LYS A 15 4.96 3.13 0.68
CA LYS A 15 5.11 4.08 1.79
C LYS A 15 3.89 4.10 2.70
N VAL A 16 4.12 4.48 3.96
CA VAL A 16 3.09 4.72 4.95
C VAL A 16 3.16 6.18 5.37
N PHE A 17 2.02 6.86 5.37
CA PHE A 17 1.90 8.21 5.90
C PHE A 17 0.98 8.21 7.10
N LEU A 18 1.48 8.74 8.21
CA LEU A 18 0.70 8.94 9.43
C LEU A 18 0.35 10.41 9.51
N SER A 19 -0.93 10.72 9.32
CA SER A 19 -1.43 12.08 9.50
C SER A 19 -1.79 12.27 10.96
N HIS A 20 -0.95 13.01 11.69
CA HIS A 20 -1.10 13.21 13.13
C HIS A 20 -2.24 14.17 13.49
N SER A 21 -2.65 15.04 12.57
CA SER A 21 -3.73 16.00 12.77
C SER A 21 -5.12 15.35 12.80
N ASP A 22 -5.34 14.33 11.96
CA ASP A 22 -6.62 13.62 11.86
C ASP A 22 -6.54 12.14 12.24
N ARG A 23 -5.36 11.68 12.70
CA ARG A 23 -5.05 10.29 13.10
C ARG A 23 -5.33 9.27 11.98
N LYS A 24 -5.27 9.69 10.71
CA LYS A 24 -5.43 8.78 9.58
C LYS A 24 -4.12 8.14 9.17
N VAL A 25 -4.24 6.93 8.63
CA VAL A 25 -3.14 6.17 8.04
C VAL A 25 -3.39 6.05 6.55
N TRP A 26 -2.40 6.43 5.75
CA TRP A 26 -2.43 6.30 4.30
C TRP A 26 -1.34 5.34 3.85
N LEU A 27 -1.68 4.48 2.90
CA LEU A 27 -0.77 3.49 2.32
C LEU A 27 -0.63 3.80 0.83
N LEU A 28 0.62 3.87 0.37
CA LEU A 28 0.95 4.08 -1.03
C LEU A 28 1.26 2.75 -1.70
N PHE A 29 0.62 2.50 -2.83
CA PHE A 29 0.83 1.34 -3.70
C PHE A 29 0.99 1.81 -5.14
N ASP A 30 1.59 0.96 -5.98
CA ASP A 30 1.54 1.15 -7.42
C ASP A 30 0.11 0.93 -7.92
N TYR A 31 -0.34 1.76 -8.86
CA TYR A 31 -1.69 1.70 -9.40
C TYR A 31 -1.85 0.50 -10.32
N ALA A 32 -2.83 -0.35 -10.03
CA ALA A 32 -3.29 -1.41 -10.93
C ALA A 32 -4.60 -0.95 -11.57
N GLU A 33 -4.58 -0.71 -12.88
CA GLU A 33 -5.73 -0.19 -13.62
C GLU A 33 -6.89 -1.19 -13.69
N HIS A 34 -6.56 -2.48 -13.68
CA HIS A 34 -7.51 -3.55 -13.85
C HIS A 34 -7.49 -4.46 -12.62
N ASP A 35 -8.65 -4.88 -12.19
CA ASP A 35 -8.83 -6.03 -11.33
C ASP A 35 -9.50 -7.18 -12.11
N LEU A 36 -9.82 -8.28 -11.44
CA LEU A 36 -10.37 -9.47 -12.11
C LEU A 36 -11.90 -9.38 -12.33
N TRP A 37 -12.55 -8.26 -12.01
CA TRP A 37 -13.99 -8.10 -11.98
C TRP A 37 -14.53 -7.14 -13.04
#